data_AF-A0A4V1RYY8-F1
#
_entry.id   AF-A0A4V1RYY8-F1
#
_cell.length_a   1.000
_cell.length_b   1.000
_cell.length_c   1.000
_cell.angle_alpha   90.00
_cell.angle_beta   90.00
_cell.angle_gamma   90.00
#
_symmetry.space_group_name_H-M   'P 1'
#
loop_
_entity.id
_entity.type
_entity.pdbx_description
1 polymer ?
#
loop_
_entity_poly.entity_id
_entity_poly.type
_entity_poly.pdbx_seq_one_letter_code
_entity_poly.pdbx_strand_id
1 'polypeptide(L)'
;METPFKWSAPPGSDIWKQPPSTDVFTAPFTTHSKKPLKKFISATLTFRTKYIHQYDQACLLLVFTNPNSPTPRKWIKTGIELYNDHPRYSTVTCDQWADWSVEKVGPENEAGVRNGEKCVTVKVQKVQDALGLCMWTYRVDEDGDKTPLRQTNWVYGDNGGEGWDLEVAAAVARPDPKKEIKEDLEVTFEKFEVEWDETA
;
A
#
# COMPACT_ATOMS: atom_id res chain seq x y z
N MET A 1 11.51 -3.62 12.64
CA MET A 1 11.79 -2.18 12.40
C MET A 1 11.36 -1.41 13.64
N GLU A 2 12.06 -0.35 14.02
CA GLU A 2 11.65 0.51 15.15
C GLU A 2 10.55 1.48 14.70
N THR A 3 9.53 1.69 15.53
CA THR A 3 8.42 2.63 15.28
C THR A 3 8.15 3.46 16.53
N PRO A 4 7.74 4.74 16.42
CA PRO A 4 7.42 5.44 15.18
C PRO A 4 8.66 5.90 14.41
N PHE A 5 8.54 6.07 13.09
CA PHE A 5 9.58 6.69 12.26
C PHE A 5 8.98 7.61 11.21
N LYS A 6 9.78 8.57 10.75
CA LYS A 6 9.39 9.52 9.71
C LYS A 6 9.96 9.12 8.35
N TRP A 7 9.24 9.47 7.30
CA TRP A 7 9.68 9.32 5.91
C TRP A 7 9.15 10.48 5.08
N SER A 8 9.72 10.73 3.91
CA SER A 8 9.26 11.80 3.04
C SER A 8 9.31 11.44 1.56
N ALA A 9 8.45 12.10 0.78
CA ALA A 9 8.44 12.03 -0.69
C ALA A 9 8.69 13.39 -1.31
N PRO A 10 9.63 13.50 -2.26
CA PRO A 10 9.77 14.71 -3.05
C PRO A 10 8.60 14.84 -4.05
N PRO A 11 8.30 16.07 -4.53
CA PRO A 11 7.38 16.29 -5.64
C PRO A 11 7.71 15.47 -6.88
N GLY A 12 6.68 15.03 -7.60
CA GLY A 12 6.81 14.25 -8.84
C GLY A 12 7.08 12.75 -8.61
N SER A 13 6.96 12.27 -7.37
CA SER A 13 7.15 10.87 -7.03
C SER A 13 5.82 10.09 -7.08
N ASP A 14 5.84 8.87 -7.61
CA ASP A 14 4.64 8.02 -7.70
C ASP A 14 4.97 6.52 -7.85
N ILE A 15 3.96 5.67 -7.64
CA ILE A 15 3.92 4.25 -8.00
C ILE A 15 2.66 4.03 -8.81
N TRP A 16 2.79 3.99 -10.15
CA TRP A 16 1.65 3.89 -11.04
C TRP A 16 2.04 3.27 -12.38
N LYS A 17 1.12 2.51 -12.97
CA LYS A 17 1.34 1.89 -14.28
C LYS A 17 0.06 1.93 -15.10
N GLN A 18 0.05 2.69 -16.19
CA GLN A 18 -1.12 2.89 -17.04
C GLN A 18 -0.75 2.79 -18.52
N PRO A 19 -1.50 2.00 -19.31
CA PRO A 19 -1.23 1.89 -20.74
C PRO A 19 -1.57 3.20 -21.48
N PRO A 20 -0.93 3.46 -22.62
CA PRO A 20 0.08 2.61 -23.27
C PRO A 20 1.53 2.87 -22.80
N SER A 21 1.80 3.93 -22.04
CA SER A 21 3.16 4.47 -21.92
C SER A 21 3.62 4.83 -20.51
N THR A 22 2.76 4.75 -19.50
CA THR A 22 3.10 5.17 -18.15
C THR A 22 3.52 3.96 -17.31
N ASP A 23 4.77 3.97 -16.87
CA ASP A 23 5.30 3.04 -15.86
C ASP A 23 6.24 3.84 -14.94
N VAL A 24 5.74 4.16 -13.75
CA VAL A 24 6.41 5.02 -12.77
C VAL A 24 6.52 4.25 -11.47
N PHE A 25 7.74 4.19 -10.93
CA PHE A 25 8.03 3.60 -9.64
C PHE A 25 9.16 4.38 -8.97
N THR A 26 8.88 5.64 -8.65
CA THR A 26 9.85 6.62 -8.14
C THR A 26 9.57 7.04 -6.70
N ALA A 27 8.40 6.68 -6.15
CA ALA A 27 8.09 6.94 -4.76
C ALA A 27 9.10 6.29 -3.80
N PRO A 28 9.63 7.04 -2.83
CA PRO A 28 10.51 6.47 -1.82
C PRO A 28 9.72 5.55 -0.91
N PHE A 29 10.34 4.41 -0.56
CA PHE A 29 9.79 3.45 0.37
C PHE A 29 10.89 2.91 1.28
N THR A 30 10.49 2.37 2.42
CA THR A 30 11.40 1.68 3.36
C THR A 30 10.90 0.27 3.64
N THR A 31 11.79 -0.69 3.47
CA THR A 31 11.47 -2.12 3.56
C THR A 31 11.44 -2.56 5.02
N HIS A 32 10.35 -3.20 5.42
CA HIS A 32 10.28 -3.89 6.71
C HIS A 32 10.99 -5.24 6.63
N SER A 33 10.66 -6.03 5.60
CA SER A 33 11.17 -7.39 5.42
C SER A 33 10.87 -7.93 4.02
N LYS A 34 11.69 -8.88 3.56
CA LYS A 34 11.48 -9.64 2.32
C LYS A 34 11.65 -11.14 2.61
N LYS A 35 10.67 -11.96 2.22
CA LYS A 35 10.67 -13.43 2.37
C LYS A 35 9.89 -14.07 1.20
N PRO A 36 9.97 -15.40 1.00
CA PRO A 36 9.11 -16.08 0.04
C PRO A 36 7.63 -15.80 0.28
N LEU A 37 6.86 -15.52 -0.78
CA LEU A 37 5.44 -15.14 -0.70
C LEU A 37 4.60 -16.16 0.07
N LYS A 38 4.90 -17.45 -0.06
CA LYS A 38 4.17 -18.52 0.66
C LYS A 38 4.24 -18.37 2.18
N LYS A 39 5.30 -17.73 2.70
CA LYS A 39 5.48 -17.45 4.12
C LYS A 39 4.66 -16.27 4.61
N PHE A 40 4.11 -15.44 3.74
CA PHE A 40 3.34 -14.27 4.16
C PHE A 40 2.08 -14.69 4.91
N ILE A 41 1.82 -14.07 6.06
CA ILE A 41 0.55 -14.19 6.79
C ILE A 41 -0.21 -12.87 6.72
N SER A 42 0.38 -11.79 7.25
CA SER A 42 -0.24 -10.48 7.19
C SER A 42 0.76 -9.33 7.33
N ALA A 43 0.36 -8.13 6.90
CA ALA A 43 1.04 -6.88 7.16
C ALA A 43 0.03 -5.82 7.57
N THR A 44 0.33 -5.09 8.64
CA THR A 44 -0.49 -4.00 9.17
C THR A 44 0.37 -2.74 9.25
N LEU A 45 -0.14 -1.63 8.75
CA LEU A 45 0.54 -0.34 8.80
C LEU A 45 -0.40 0.71 9.39
N THR A 46 0.07 1.42 10.41
CA THR A 46 -0.59 2.57 11.01
C THR A 46 0.24 3.82 10.76
N PHE A 47 -0.38 4.87 10.24
CA PHE A 47 0.33 6.07 9.82
C PHE A 47 -0.54 7.32 9.88
N ARG A 48 0.10 8.49 9.82
CA ARG A 48 -0.57 9.78 9.64
C ARG A 48 0.32 10.73 8.84
N THR A 49 -0.33 11.58 8.08
CA THR A 49 0.30 12.68 7.34
C THR A 49 -0.74 13.77 7.09
N LYS A 50 -0.28 14.97 6.79
CA LYS A 50 -1.14 16.08 6.38
C LYS A 50 -1.23 16.08 4.85
N TYR A 51 -2.41 15.76 4.33
CA TYR A 51 -2.67 15.72 2.89
C TYR A 51 -3.06 17.12 2.40
N ILE A 52 -2.29 17.66 1.47
CA ILE A 52 -2.44 19.04 1.00
C ILE A 52 -2.77 19.06 -0.49
N HIS A 53 -2.00 18.31 -1.28
CA HIS A 53 -2.08 18.33 -2.73
C HIS A 53 -2.82 17.11 -3.27
N GLN A 54 -3.56 17.30 -4.37
CA GLN A 54 -4.20 16.20 -5.08
C GLN A 54 -3.17 15.11 -5.36
N TYR A 55 -3.52 13.88 -5.00
CA TYR A 55 -2.72 12.66 -5.06
C TYR A 55 -1.63 12.51 -4.00
N ASP A 56 -1.54 13.34 -2.94
CA ASP A 56 -0.69 13.02 -1.79
C ASP A 56 -1.02 11.61 -1.24
N GLN A 57 0.00 10.76 -1.05
CA GLN A 57 -0.19 9.34 -0.67
C GLN A 57 0.72 8.91 0.47
N ALA A 58 0.17 8.12 1.39
CA ALA A 58 0.92 7.31 2.35
C ALA A 58 0.31 5.90 2.38
N CYS A 59 1.15 4.87 2.25
CA CYS A 59 0.66 3.52 2.01
C CYS A 59 1.60 2.40 2.50
N LEU A 60 0.98 1.24 2.71
CA LEU A 60 1.62 -0.06 2.73
C LEU A 60 1.85 -0.51 1.29
N LEU A 61 3.08 -0.93 0.98
CA LEU A 61 3.53 -1.37 -0.32
C LEU A 61 3.96 -2.85 -0.26
N LEU A 62 3.43 -3.66 -1.16
CA LEU A 62 3.81 -5.04 -1.39
C LEU A 62 4.41 -5.13 -2.79
N VAL A 63 5.66 -5.56 -2.90
CA VAL A 63 6.33 -5.77 -4.19
C VAL A 63 6.61 -7.26 -4.37
N PHE A 64 6.14 -7.81 -5.49
CA PHE A 64 6.27 -9.22 -5.81
C PHE A 64 7.32 -9.39 -6.90
N THR A 65 8.30 -10.26 -6.65
CA THR A 65 9.37 -10.55 -7.60
C THR A 65 9.55 -12.05 -7.77
N ASN A 66 9.71 -12.53 -9.00
CA ASN A 66 10.12 -13.90 -9.27
C ASN A 66 11.64 -13.92 -9.55
N PRO A 67 12.49 -14.45 -8.66
CA PRO A 67 13.94 -14.47 -8.89
C PRO A 67 14.37 -15.34 -10.09
N ASN A 68 13.51 -16.27 -10.53
CA ASN A 68 13.79 -17.20 -11.62
C ASN A 68 13.26 -16.73 -12.99
N SER A 69 12.64 -15.55 -13.06
CA SER A 69 12.09 -15.02 -14.30
C SER A 69 12.12 -13.49 -14.32
N PRO A 70 12.58 -12.85 -15.40
CA PRO A 70 12.50 -11.40 -15.58
C PRO A 70 11.04 -11.01 -15.84
N THR A 71 10.21 -11.13 -14.81
CA THR A 71 8.81 -10.74 -14.85
C THR A 71 8.69 -9.22 -14.67
N PRO A 72 7.72 -8.57 -15.32
CA PRO A 72 7.38 -7.18 -15.01
C PRO A 72 7.11 -7.02 -13.52
N ARG A 73 7.52 -5.88 -12.96
CA ARG A 73 7.32 -5.56 -11.55
C ARG A 73 5.83 -5.61 -11.21
N LYS A 74 5.45 -6.50 -10.30
CA LYS A 74 4.09 -6.60 -9.77
C LYS A 74 4.04 -6.01 -8.37
N TRP A 75 2.95 -5.34 -8.03
CA TRP A 75 2.84 -4.68 -6.73
C TRP A 75 1.40 -4.44 -6.29
N ILE A 76 1.21 -4.23 -5.00
CA ILE A 76 0.00 -3.67 -4.40
C ILE A 76 0.43 -2.49 -3.54
N LYS A 77 -0.22 -1.33 -3.70
CA LYS A 77 -0.12 -0.23 -2.72
C LYS A 77 -1.49 0.01 -2.12
N THR A 78 -1.55 0.17 -0.80
CA THR A 78 -2.80 0.45 -0.09
C THR A 78 -2.60 1.41 1.06
N GLY A 79 -3.47 2.40 1.19
CA GLY A 79 -3.33 3.46 2.19
C GLY A 79 -4.34 4.56 1.98
N ILE A 80 -3.91 5.81 2.20
CA ILE A 80 -4.71 6.99 1.88
C ILE A 80 -4.11 7.72 0.69
N GLU A 81 -4.98 8.23 -0.16
CA GLU A 81 -4.67 9.13 -1.26
C GLU A 81 -5.63 10.32 -1.24
N LEU A 82 -5.13 11.54 -1.38
CA LEU A 82 -6.01 12.70 -1.54
C LEU A 82 -6.58 12.72 -2.96
N TYR A 83 -7.89 12.52 -3.08
CA TYR A 83 -8.55 12.46 -4.38
C TYR A 83 -9.84 13.27 -4.39
N ASN A 84 -9.89 14.24 -5.31
CA ASN A 84 -10.98 15.21 -5.46
C ASN A 84 -11.23 15.95 -4.15
N ASP A 85 -10.17 16.50 -3.55
CA ASP A 85 -10.19 17.23 -2.28
C ASP A 85 -10.62 16.41 -1.04
N HIS A 86 -10.71 15.09 -1.13
CA HIS A 86 -11.06 14.22 -0.01
C HIS A 86 -9.99 13.16 0.22
N PRO A 87 -9.56 12.88 1.46
CA PRO A 87 -8.75 11.70 1.73
C PRO A 87 -9.58 10.44 1.47
N ARG A 88 -9.03 9.51 0.68
CA ARG A 88 -9.69 8.25 0.31
C ARG A 88 -8.84 7.08 0.75
N TYR A 89 -9.48 6.02 1.24
CA TYR A 89 -8.86 4.71 1.23
C TYR A 89 -8.61 4.33 -0.22
N SER A 90 -7.35 4.16 -0.58
CA SER A 90 -6.89 3.91 -1.94
C SER A 90 -6.15 2.58 -1.96
N THR A 91 -6.58 1.67 -2.83
CA THR A 91 -5.88 0.41 -3.08
C THR A 91 -5.67 0.25 -4.57
N VAL A 92 -4.42 0.05 -4.96
CA VAL A 92 -4.04 -0.26 -6.34
C VAL A 92 -3.37 -1.62 -6.36
N THR A 93 -3.85 -2.50 -7.22
CA THR A 93 -3.19 -3.78 -7.50
C THR A 93 -2.66 -3.74 -8.93
N CYS A 94 -1.42 -4.20 -9.13
CA CYS A 94 -0.77 -4.14 -10.43
C CYS A 94 -0.11 -5.49 -10.72
N ASP A 95 -0.80 -6.31 -11.51
CA ASP A 95 -0.19 -7.47 -12.18
C ASP A 95 0.58 -7.00 -13.42
N GLN A 96 -0.16 -6.58 -14.45
CA GLN A 96 0.42 -6.00 -15.67
C GLN A 96 0.23 -4.49 -15.76
N TRP A 97 -0.91 -3.99 -15.27
CA TRP A 97 -1.32 -2.59 -15.24
C TRP A 97 -2.03 -2.30 -13.93
N ALA A 98 -2.03 -1.04 -13.50
CA ALA A 98 -2.67 -0.60 -12.28
C ALA A 98 -4.20 -0.72 -12.39
N ASP A 99 -4.80 -1.37 -11.40
CA ASP A 99 -6.24 -1.43 -11.15
C ASP A 99 -6.50 -0.79 -9.78
N TRP A 100 -7.27 0.30 -9.77
CA TRP A 100 -7.42 1.21 -8.65
C TRP A 100 -8.84 1.28 -8.11
N SER A 101 -8.99 1.18 -6.79
CA SER A 101 -10.23 1.43 -6.07
C SER A 101 -10.04 2.54 -5.05
N VAL A 102 -11.08 3.36 -4.90
CA VAL A 102 -11.16 4.46 -3.95
C VAL A 102 -12.41 4.35 -3.10
N GLU A 103 -12.27 4.48 -1.78
CA GLU A 103 -13.36 4.42 -0.81
C GLU A 103 -13.28 5.62 0.16
N LYS A 104 -14.42 6.03 0.72
CA LYS A 104 -14.49 7.16 1.65
C LYS A 104 -13.87 6.79 3.01
N VAL A 105 -13.19 7.76 3.62
CA VAL A 105 -12.73 7.69 5.02
C VAL A 105 -13.88 7.80 6.03
N GLY A 106 -15.01 8.37 5.60
CA GLY A 106 -16.17 8.64 6.45
C GLY A 106 -16.15 10.09 6.96
N PRO A 107 -17.31 10.80 6.97
CA PRO A 107 -17.36 12.23 7.28
C PRO A 107 -16.85 12.56 8.70
N GLU A 108 -17.04 11.65 9.67
CA GLU A 108 -16.59 11.83 11.05
C GLU A 108 -15.07 11.83 11.20
N ASN A 109 -14.35 11.17 10.29
CA ASN A 109 -12.90 11.00 10.35
C ASN A 109 -12.15 11.88 9.34
N GLU A 110 -12.85 12.42 8.34
CA GLU A 110 -12.25 13.06 7.16
C GLU A 110 -11.31 14.21 7.51
N ALA A 111 -11.75 15.15 8.36
CA ALA A 111 -10.95 16.30 8.75
C ALA A 111 -9.68 15.87 9.51
N GLY A 112 -9.81 14.94 10.46
CA GLY A 112 -8.69 14.44 11.24
C GLY A 112 -7.67 13.69 10.39
N VAL A 113 -8.13 12.87 9.44
CA VAL A 113 -7.24 12.17 8.51
C VAL A 113 -6.56 13.15 7.55
N ARG A 114 -7.31 14.13 6.99
CA ARG A 114 -6.74 15.12 6.08
C ARG A 114 -5.65 15.96 6.76
N ASN A 115 -5.88 16.38 8.00
CA ASN A 115 -4.96 17.25 8.74
C ASN A 115 -3.79 16.49 9.40
N GLY A 116 -3.78 15.16 9.35
CA GLY A 116 -2.78 14.33 10.04
C GLY A 116 -2.96 14.27 11.55
N GLU A 117 -4.14 14.61 12.05
CA GLU A 117 -4.53 14.57 13.47
C GLU A 117 -5.03 13.18 13.88
N LYS A 118 -5.54 12.40 12.92
CA LYS A 118 -6.02 11.03 13.11
C LYS A 118 -5.15 10.03 12.33
N CYS A 119 -4.75 8.96 13.01
CA CYS A 119 -4.05 7.84 12.37
C CYS A 119 -5.00 7.00 11.52
N VAL A 120 -4.44 6.41 10.47
CA VAL A 120 -5.12 5.42 9.63
C VAL A 120 -4.39 4.10 9.73
N THR A 121 -5.15 3.01 9.85
CA THR A 121 -4.62 1.64 9.84
C THR A 121 -5.16 0.89 8.63
N VAL A 122 -4.26 0.28 7.86
CA VAL A 122 -4.59 -0.66 6.79
C VAL A 122 -3.94 -2.01 7.06
N LYS A 123 -4.61 -3.08 6.64
CA LYS A 123 -4.11 -4.45 6.78
C LYS A 123 -4.24 -5.20 5.47
N VAL A 124 -3.20 -5.95 5.12
CA VAL A 124 -3.21 -6.93 4.05
C VAL A 124 -2.98 -8.31 4.66
N GLN A 125 -3.77 -9.31 4.26
CA GLN A 125 -3.72 -10.64 4.86
C GLN A 125 -3.90 -11.75 3.80
N LYS A 126 -3.09 -12.80 3.90
CA LYS A 126 -3.30 -14.07 3.20
C LYS A 126 -4.52 -14.77 3.78
N VAL A 127 -5.46 -15.16 2.93
CA VAL A 127 -6.67 -15.89 3.32
C VAL A 127 -6.76 -17.16 2.49
N GLN A 128 -7.05 -18.27 3.16
CA GLN A 128 -7.43 -19.52 2.53
C GLN A 128 -8.89 -19.82 2.87
N ASP A 129 -9.72 -19.97 1.84
CA ASP A 129 -11.12 -20.33 1.97
C ASP A 129 -11.46 -21.54 1.07
N ALA A 130 -12.75 -21.85 0.93
CA ALA A 130 -13.22 -22.97 0.13
C ALA A 130 -12.92 -22.83 -1.38
N LEU A 131 -12.65 -21.61 -1.87
CA LEU A 131 -12.33 -21.31 -3.27
C LEU A 131 -10.82 -21.29 -3.53
N GLY A 132 -10.00 -21.16 -2.49
CA GLY A 132 -8.54 -21.25 -2.58
C GLY A 132 -7.81 -20.16 -1.80
N LEU A 133 -6.68 -19.71 -2.34
CA LEU A 133 -5.81 -18.70 -1.74
C LEU A 133 -6.05 -17.33 -2.38
N CYS A 134 -6.27 -16.31 -1.55
CA CYS A 134 -6.37 -14.93 -1.98
C CYS A 134 -5.74 -13.98 -0.96
N MET A 135 -5.51 -12.75 -1.38
CA MET A 135 -5.03 -11.68 -0.51
C MET A 135 -6.11 -10.65 -0.33
N TRP A 136 -6.48 -10.38 0.92
CA TRP A 136 -7.45 -9.37 1.27
C TRP A 136 -6.77 -8.12 1.81
N THR A 137 -7.29 -6.97 1.39
CA THR A 137 -6.95 -5.64 1.91
C THR A 137 -8.13 -5.10 2.70
N TYR A 138 -7.84 -4.55 3.88
CA TYR A 138 -8.82 -3.98 4.80
C TYR A 138 -8.39 -2.60 5.28
N ARG A 139 -9.37 -1.74 5.60
CA ARG A 139 -9.18 -0.71 6.63
C ARG A 139 -9.49 -1.33 7.99
N VAL A 140 -8.77 -0.87 9.01
CA VAL A 140 -8.97 -1.29 10.40
C VAL A 140 -9.32 -0.05 11.20
N ASP A 141 -10.44 -0.10 11.92
CA ASP A 141 -10.85 0.98 12.81
C ASP A 141 -10.17 0.89 14.18
N GLU A 142 -10.56 1.78 15.10
CA GLU A 142 -9.98 1.90 16.44
C GLU A 142 -10.30 0.69 17.33
N ASP A 143 -11.45 0.04 17.11
CA ASP A 143 -11.88 -1.14 17.84
C ASP A 143 -11.25 -2.44 17.29
N GLY A 144 -10.56 -2.35 16.14
CA GLY A 144 -9.87 -3.45 15.48
C GLY A 144 -10.74 -4.17 14.44
N ASP A 145 -11.93 -3.67 14.17
CA ASP A 145 -12.84 -4.21 13.18
C ASP A 145 -12.30 -3.96 11.77
N LYS A 146 -12.42 -4.98 10.92
CA LYS A 146 -11.88 -4.98 9.56
C LYS A 146 -13.00 -4.74 8.56
N THR A 147 -12.95 -3.62 7.84
CA THR A 147 -13.81 -3.41 6.66
C THR A 147 -13.04 -3.79 5.39
N PRO A 148 -13.55 -4.70 4.55
CA PRO A 148 -12.88 -5.10 3.31
C PRO A 148 -12.83 -3.96 2.29
N LEU A 149 -11.66 -3.79 1.65
CA LEU A 149 -11.44 -2.83 0.57
C LEU A 149 -11.18 -3.51 -0.78
N ARG A 150 -10.45 -4.64 -0.78
CA ARG A 150 -10.11 -5.37 -2.01
C ARG A 150 -9.79 -6.84 -1.74
N GLN A 151 -10.26 -7.73 -2.61
CA GLN A 151 -9.76 -9.09 -2.74
C GLN A 151 -8.88 -9.21 -3.99
N THR A 152 -7.69 -9.78 -3.86
CA THR A 152 -6.72 -9.92 -4.93
C THR A 152 -6.30 -11.37 -5.09
N ASN A 153 -6.58 -11.96 -6.25
CA ASN A 153 -6.33 -13.39 -6.51
C ASN A 153 -5.03 -13.64 -7.30
N TRP A 154 -4.67 -12.73 -8.21
CA TRP A 154 -3.53 -12.93 -9.13
C TRP A 154 -2.18 -13.12 -8.42
N VAL A 155 -2.06 -12.66 -7.16
CA VAL A 155 -0.83 -12.79 -6.37
C VAL A 155 -0.43 -14.25 -6.12
N TYR A 156 -1.39 -15.18 -6.06
CA TYR A 156 -1.12 -16.59 -5.84
C TYR A 156 -1.14 -17.43 -7.13
N GLY A 157 -1.89 -17.01 -8.17
CA GLY A 157 -1.81 -17.59 -9.52
C GLY A 157 -1.86 -19.13 -9.58
N ASP A 158 -1.23 -19.71 -10.61
CA ASP A 158 -1.36 -21.15 -10.93
C ASP A 158 -0.66 -22.10 -9.93
N ASN A 159 0.29 -21.60 -9.14
CA ASN A 159 1.10 -22.41 -8.20
C ASN A 159 1.04 -21.91 -6.76
N GLY A 160 -0.03 -21.20 -6.37
CA GLY A 160 -0.19 -20.71 -5.00
C GLY A 160 0.93 -19.76 -4.52
N GLY A 161 1.56 -19.03 -5.44
CA GLY A 161 2.66 -18.09 -5.17
C GLY A 161 4.04 -18.75 -5.07
N GLU A 162 4.19 -20.01 -5.46
CA GLU A 162 5.48 -20.71 -5.42
C GLU A 162 6.52 -20.05 -6.33
N GLY A 163 7.75 -19.94 -5.81
CA GLY A 163 8.86 -19.29 -6.51
C GLY A 163 8.78 -17.76 -6.56
N TRP A 164 7.83 -17.12 -5.87
CA TRP A 164 7.76 -15.67 -5.72
C TRP A 164 8.27 -15.21 -4.37
N ASP A 165 8.99 -14.10 -4.34
CA ASP A 165 9.31 -13.34 -3.14
C ASP A 165 8.35 -12.17 -2.97
N LEU A 166 8.07 -11.84 -1.71
CA LEU A 166 7.32 -10.65 -1.32
C LEU A 166 8.22 -9.74 -0.47
N GLU A 167 8.37 -8.51 -0.94
CA GLU A 167 8.91 -7.40 -0.16
C GLU A 167 7.76 -6.57 0.40
N VAL A 168 7.74 -6.39 1.72
CA VAL A 168 6.75 -5.60 2.43
C VAL A 168 7.41 -4.31 2.92
N ALA A 169 6.87 -3.17 2.51
CA ALA A 169 7.45 -1.85 2.73
C ALA A 169 6.38 -0.81 3.07
N ALA A 170 6.81 0.31 3.64
CA ALA A 170 6.00 1.51 3.80
C ALA A 170 6.46 2.54 2.77
N ALA A 171 5.52 3.17 2.06
CA ALA A 171 5.80 4.10 0.97
C ALA A 171 5.02 5.40 1.11
N VAL A 172 5.58 6.46 0.57
CA VAL A 172 4.98 7.79 0.51
C VAL A 172 5.20 8.35 -0.90
N ALA A 173 4.21 9.01 -1.46
CA ALA A 173 4.28 9.56 -2.81
C ALA A 173 3.63 10.93 -2.86
N ARG A 174 4.19 11.81 -3.69
CA ARG A 174 3.66 13.14 -3.98
C ARG A 174 3.68 13.36 -5.49
N PRO A 175 2.71 12.82 -6.23
CA PRO A 175 2.58 13.08 -7.65
C PRO A 175 2.37 14.56 -7.88
N ASP A 176 3.07 15.09 -8.88
CA ASP A 176 2.98 16.50 -9.24
C ASP A 176 2.85 16.64 -10.76
N PRO A 177 1.68 16.29 -11.33
CA PRO A 177 1.49 16.31 -12.77
C PRO A 177 1.62 17.72 -13.37
N LYS A 178 1.41 18.77 -12.55
CA LYS A 178 1.52 20.17 -12.96
C LYS A 178 2.91 20.77 -12.73
N LYS A 179 3.78 20.10 -11.96
CA LYS A 179 5.13 20.56 -11.58
C LYS A 179 5.11 21.88 -10.82
N GLU A 180 4.16 22.03 -9.90
CA GLU A 180 3.93 23.25 -9.13
C GLU A 180 4.32 23.10 -7.64
N ILE A 181 4.47 21.88 -7.16
CA ILE A 181 4.74 21.58 -5.74
C ILE A 181 6.24 21.66 -5.48
N LYS A 182 6.64 22.29 -4.36
CA LYS A 182 8.05 22.53 -4.03
C LYS A 182 8.51 21.79 -2.79
N GLU A 183 7.57 21.41 -1.94
CA GLU A 183 7.80 20.82 -0.64
C GLU A 183 7.55 19.31 -0.63
N ASP A 184 8.28 18.61 0.22
CA ASP A 184 8.15 17.16 0.43
C ASP A 184 6.88 16.82 1.24
N LEU A 185 6.28 15.66 0.95
CA LEU A 185 5.23 15.08 1.79
C LEU A 185 5.90 14.31 2.92
N GLU A 186 5.78 14.77 4.17
CA GLU A 186 6.25 14.05 5.34
C GLU A 186 5.14 13.14 5.91
N VAL A 187 5.48 11.89 6.22
CA VAL A 187 4.60 10.94 6.89
C VAL A 187 5.26 10.43 8.16
N THR A 188 4.45 10.21 9.20
CA THR A 188 4.84 9.44 10.38
C THR A 188 4.19 8.06 10.31
N PHE A 189 5.02 7.01 10.24
CA PHE A 189 4.58 5.63 10.36
C PHE A 189 4.64 5.25 11.85
N GLU A 190 3.46 5.14 12.46
CA GLU A 190 3.27 4.98 13.89
C GLU A 190 3.49 3.53 14.34
N LYS A 191 3.04 2.57 13.52
CA LYS A 191 3.23 1.13 13.75
C LYS A 191 3.37 0.41 12.41
N PHE A 192 4.25 -0.58 12.35
CA PHE A 192 4.44 -1.41 11.18
C PHE A 192 4.74 -2.84 11.61
N GLU A 193 3.77 -3.72 11.42
CA GLU A 193 3.81 -5.12 11.85
C GLU A 193 3.68 -6.02 10.63
N VAL A 194 4.58 -7.00 10.52
CA VAL A 194 4.54 -8.02 9.47
C VAL A 194 4.69 -9.39 10.10
N GLU A 195 3.73 -10.26 9.81
CA GLU A 195 3.67 -11.62 10.28
C GLU A 195 4.05 -12.58 9.14
N TRP A 196 5.06 -13.40 9.42
CA TRP A 196 5.54 -14.45 8.53
C TRP A 196 5.41 -15.81 9.21
N ASP A 197 5.12 -16.83 8.43
CA ASP A 197 5.15 -18.21 8.89
C ASP A 197 6.60 -18.67 9.04
N GLU A 198 7.05 -18.79 10.30
CA GLU A 198 8.40 -19.26 10.63
C GLU A 198 8.54 -20.78 10.54
N THR A 199 7.44 -21.52 10.33
CA THR A 199 7.46 -22.96 10.11
C THR A 199 7.49 -23.26 8.61
N ALA A 200 8.64 -23.63 8.07
CA ALA A 200 8.76 -24.49 6.87
C ALA A 200 10.17 -25.06 6.81
#